data_AF-A0AAV9DWE1-F1
#
_entry.id   AF-A0AAV9DWE1-F1
#
_cell.length_a   1.000
_cell.length_b   1.000
_cell.length_c   1.000
_cell.angle_alpha   90.00
_cell.angle_beta   90.00
_cell.angle_gamma   90.00
#
_symmetry.space_group_name_H-M   'P 1'
#
loop_
_entity.id
_entity.type
_entity.pdbx_description
1 polymer ?
#
loop_
_entity_poly.entity_id
_entity_poly.type
_entity_poly.pdbx_seq_one_letter_code
_entity_poly.pdbx_strand_id
1 'polypeptide(L)'
;MVGEEVEALLNRRENRPLLDGLNEASRRVETARAALAEIDRREADNARVKEEIARLESREAEIAQTQRELLEARSMVEEAERSLSSNMGNYRSGEISEMDKEAERWESVKAATVSSIVGTLAGLPISLYQETNSVQLAFHLAVIFVSCALFGVTFRYTIRRDLDNIQLKTGTSAAFGFVKGLAVLEAGSPLQLDTDTLLSHATDGTVYVSENVFIFLSAAVALDYCFKMRFLSPFPIKK
;
A
#
# COMPACT_ATOMS: atom_id res chain seq x y z
N MET A 1 -98.28 0.99 62.67
CA MET A 1 -98.79 -0.24 63.31
C MET A 1 -98.02 -1.49 62.90
N VAL A 2 -97.88 -1.84 61.61
CA VAL A 2 -97.20 -3.11 61.21
C VAL A 2 -95.72 -3.17 61.62
N GLY A 3 -94.99 -2.04 61.62
CA GLY A 3 -93.58 -1.99 62.01
C GLY A 3 -93.33 -2.30 63.50
N GLU A 4 -94.13 -1.75 64.41
CA GLU A 4 -94.00 -1.97 65.87
C GLU A 4 -94.35 -3.40 66.27
N GLU A 5 -95.31 -4.03 65.59
CA GLU A 5 -95.77 -5.39 65.89
C GLU A 5 -94.72 -6.44 65.45
N VAL A 6 -94.03 -6.18 64.34
CA VAL A 6 -92.90 -6.98 63.86
C VAL A 6 -91.70 -6.85 64.79
N GLU A 7 -91.40 -5.63 65.26
CA GLU A 7 -90.31 -5.36 66.20
C GLU A 7 -90.54 -6.05 67.57
N ALA A 8 -91.80 -6.10 68.02
CA ALA A 8 -92.20 -6.83 69.23
C ALA A 8 -92.07 -8.37 69.09
N LEU A 9 -92.34 -8.92 67.90
CA LEU A 9 -92.15 -10.35 67.62
C LEU A 9 -90.68 -10.74 67.45
N LEU A 10 -89.86 -9.85 66.90
CA LEU A 10 -88.41 -10.01 66.77
C LEU A 10 -87.70 -9.98 68.14
N ASN A 11 -88.21 -9.20 69.10
CA ASN A 11 -87.61 -9.08 70.44
C ASN A 11 -88.05 -10.18 71.43
N ARG A 12 -88.85 -11.17 70.99
CA ARG A 12 -89.18 -12.36 71.81
C ARG A 12 -87.92 -13.19 72.09
N ARG A 13 -87.81 -13.69 73.33
CA ARG A 13 -86.66 -14.50 73.80
C ARG A 13 -86.38 -15.73 72.92
N GLU A 14 -87.41 -16.31 72.33
CA GLU A 14 -87.35 -17.49 71.47
C GLU A 14 -86.76 -17.20 70.06
N ASN A 15 -86.88 -15.96 69.55
CA ASN A 15 -86.45 -15.59 68.19
C ASN A 15 -85.04 -14.98 68.11
N ARG A 16 -84.46 -14.57 69.25
CA ARG A 16 -83.08 -14.06 69.34
C ARG A 16 -82.00 -14.97 68.73
N PRO A 17 -81.94 -16.30 69.00
CA PRO A 17 -80.88 -17.13 68.43
C PRO A 17 -80.95 -17.24 66.90
N LEU A 18 -82.16 -17.17 66.33
CA LEU A 18 -82.35 -17.16 64.87
C LEU A 18 -81.91 -15.84 64.24
N LEU A 19 -82.17 -14.71 64.91
CA LEU A 19 -81.73 -13.39 64.47
C LEU A 19 -80.20 -13.23 64.59
N ASP A 20 -79.61 -13.73 65.67
CA ASP A 20 -78.15 -13.74 65.83
C ASP A 20 -77.48 -14.63 64.78
N GLY A 21 -78.05 -15.80 64.50
CA GLY A 21 -77.60 -16.68 63.42
C GLY A 21 -77.74 -16.06 62.02
N LEU A 22 -78.83 -15.32 61.78
CA LEU A 22 -79.05 -14.58 60.54
C LEU A 22 -78.07 -13.43 60.38
N ASN A 23 -77.81 -12.67 61.45
CA ASN A 23 -76.82 -11.58 61.45
C ASN A 23 -75.39 -12.11 61.21
N GLU A 24 -75.02 -13.24 61.83
CA GLU A 24 -73.71 -13.85 61.59
C GLU A 24 -73.58 -14.41 60.17
N ALA A 25 -74.64 -15.04 59.64
CA ALA A 25 -74.68 -15.48 58.25
C ALA A 25 -74.58 -14.29 57.28
N SER A 26 -75.30 -13.19 57.55
CA SER A 26 -75.25 -11.96 56.77
C SER A 26 -73.83 -11.38 56.75
N ARG A 27 -73.19 -11.29 57.93
CA ARG A 27 -71.82 -10.81 58.08
C ARG A 27 -70.82 -11.67 57.28
N ARG A 28 -70.99 -13.00 57.30
CA ARG A 28 -70.15 -13.93 56.51
C ARG A 28 -70.34 -13.72 55.01
N VAL A 29 -71.57 -13.52 54.54
CA VAL A 29 -71.85 -13.22 53.12
C VAL A 29 -71.25 -11.88 52.72
N GLU A 30 -71.34 -10.85 53.55
CA GLU A 30 -70.71 -9.55 53.29
C GLU A 30 -69.19 -9.66 53.19
N THR A 31 -68.54 -10.38 54.12
CA THR A 31 -67.08 -10.61 54.05
C THR A 31 -66.68 -11.43 52.82
N ALA A 32 -67.47 -12.45 52.44
CA ALA A 32 -67.22 -13.24 51.25
C ALA A 32 -67.41 -12.41 49.97
N ARG A 33 -68.43 -11.55 49.91
CA ARG A 33 -68.62 -10.60 48.79
C ARG A 33 -67.49 -9.59 48.70
N ALA A 34 -67.01 -9.06 49.82
CA ALA A 34 -65.86 -8.16 49.84
C ALA A 34 -64.58 -8.86 49.37
N ALA A 35 -64.36 -10.12 49.77
CA ALA A 35 -63.24 -10.92 49.30
C ALA A 35 -63.31 -11.25 47.81
N LEU A 36 -64.50 -11.57 47.27
CA LEU A 36 -64.70 -11.79 45.83
C LEU A 36 -64.43 -10.52 45.02
N ALA A 37 -64.92 -9.36 45.47
CA ALA A 37 -64.65 -8.09 44.79
C ALA A 37 -63.16 -7.72 44.77
N GLU A 38 -62.40 -8.12 45.80
CA GLU A 38 -60.95 -7.96 45.84
C GLU A 38 -60.23 -8.93 44.89
N ILE A 39 -60.71 -10.17 44.76
CA ILE A 39 -60.18 -11.15 43.79
C ILE A 39 -60.41 -10.66 42.36
N ASP A 40 -61.62 -10.19 42.03
CA ASP A 40 -61.95 -9.68 40.70
C ASP A 40 -61.05 -8.51 40.30
N ARG A 41 -60.72 -7.61 41.25
CA ARG A 41 -59.77 -6.51 41.02
C ARG A 41 -58.38 -7.02 40.70
N ARG A 42 -57.87 -7.98 41.48
CA ARG A 42 -56.55 -8.58 41.25
C ARG A 42 -56.47 -9.33 39.92
N GLU A 43 -57.55 -9.99 39.51
CA GLU A 43 -57.62 -10.63 38.20
C GLU A 43 -57.56 -9.61 37.06
N ALA A 44 -58.26 -8.48 37.20
CA ALA A 44 -58.19 -7.39 36.23
C ALA A 44 -56.77 -6.78 36.15
N ASP A 45 -56.11 -6.57 37.29
CA ASP A 45 -54.72 -6.07 37.32
C ASP A 45 -53.74 -7.09 36.73
N ASN A 46 -53.88 -8.37 37.06
CA ASN A 46 -53.07 -9.45 36.48
C ASN A 46 -53.26 -9.58 34.96
N ALA A 47 -54.47 -9.35 34.45
CA ALA A 47 -54.72 -9.36 33.02
C ALA A 47 -53.97 -8.22 32.30
N ARG A 48 -53.95 -7.02 32.87
CA ARG A 48 -53.18 -5.87 32.33
C ARG A 48 -51.68 -6.15 32.33
N VAL A 49 -51.15 -6.69 33.42
CA VAL A 49 -49.73 -7.05 33.51
C VAL A 49 -49.34 -8.11 32.46
N LYS A 50 -50.20 -9.11 32.23
CA LYS A 50 -49.96 -10.13 31.18
C LYS A 50 -49.93 -9.52 29.78
N GLU A 51 -50.82 -8.57 29.49
CA GLU A 51 -50.83 -7.87 28.20
C GLU A 51 -49.53 -7.06 27.99
N GLU A 52 -49.04 -6.39 29.04
CA GLU A 52 -47.77 -5.66 28.97
C GLU A 52 -46.58 -6.60 28.78
N ILE A 53 -46.55 -7.75 29.46
CA ILE A 53 -45.50 -8.76 29.26
C ILE A 53 -45.52 -9.27 27.82
N ALA A 54 -46.69 -9.62 27.27
CA ALA A 54 -46.81 -10.07 25.89
C ALA A 54 -46.32 -8.99 24.89
N ARG A 55 -46.61 -7.71 25.18
CA ARG A 55 -46.13 -6.58 24.38
C ARG A 55 -44.60 -6.42 24.46
N LEU A 56 -44.01 -6.64 25.64
CA LEU A 56 -42.55 -6.58 25.83
C LEU A 56 -41.85 -7.75 25.13
N GLU A 57 -42.38 -8.97 25.24
CA GLU A 57 -41.87 -10.15 24.53
C GLU A 57 -41.89 -9.94 23.01
N SER A 58 -42.97 -9.35 22.47
CA SER A 58 -43.05 -9.01 21.05
C SER A 58 -41.97 -7.99 20.63
N ARG A 59 -41.69 -6.98 21.47
CA ARG A 59 -40.63 -5.99 21.18
C ARG A 59 -39.24 -6.60 21.28
N GLU A 60 -39.02 -7.53 22.20
CA GLU A 60 -37.75 -8.25 22.33
C GLU A 60 -37.49 -9.09 21.07
N ALA A 61 -38.51 -9.76 20.54
CA ALA A 61 -38.40 -10.51 19.29
C ALA A 61 -38.07 -9.59 18.09
N GLU A 62 -38.69 -8.41 18.00
CA GLU A 62 -38.41 -7.41 16.99
C GLU A 62 -36.97 -6.88 17.09
N ILE A 63 -36.50 -6.54 18.30
CA ILE A 63 -35.12 -6.10 18.54
C ILE A 63 -34.13 -7.20 18.14
N ALA A 64 -34.40 -8.46 18.48
CA ALA A 64 -33.55 -9.58 18.10
C ALA A 64 -33.46 -9.77 16.58
N GLN A 65 -34.55 -9.54 15.86
CA GLN A 65 -34.55 -9.57 14.39
C GLN A 65 -33.73 -8.41 13.82
N THR A 66 -33.97 -7.17 14.27
CA THR A 66 -33.23 -6.00 13.80
C THR A 66 -31.73 -6.12 14.08
N GLN A 67 -31.33 -6.71 15.21
CA GLN A 67 -29.92 -6.96 15.51
C GLN A 67 -29.28 -7.94 14.53
N ARG A 68 -29.99 -8.97 14.07
CA ARG A 68 -29.50 -9.91 13.06
C ARG A 68 -29.31 -9.21 11.71
N GLU A 69 -30.29 -8.43 11.28
CA GLU A 69 -30.21 -7.66 10.03
C GLU A 69 -29.06 -6.65 10.05
N LEU A 70 -28.82 -5.99 11.20
CA LEU A 70 -27.68 -5.09 11.38
C LEU A 70 -26.33 -5.81 11.30
N LEU A 71 -26.22 -7.02 11.84
CA LEU A 71 -24.99 -7.82 11.75
C LEU A 71 -24.69 -8.24 10.30
N GLU A 72 -25.70 -8.67 9.56
CA GLU A 72 -25.57 -9.03 8.14
C GLU A 72 -25.22 -7.80 7.28
N ALA A 73 -25.87 -6.66 7.52
CA ALA A 73 -25.53 -5.41 6.84
C ALA A 73 -24.08 -4.98 7.13
N ARG A 74 -23.62 -5.12 8.38
CA ARG A 74 -22.23 -4.81 8.76
C ARG A 74 -21.23 -5.71 8.06
N SER A 75 -21.47 -7.01 7.95
CA SER A 75 -20.54 -7.90 7.24
C SER A 75 -20.45 -7.57 5.76
N MET A 76 -21.58 -7.25 5.11
CA MET A 76 -21.59 -6.82 3.71
C MET A 76 -20.80 -5.51 3.50
N VAL A 77 -20.95 -4.54 4.41
CA VAL A 77 -20.19 -3.29 4.36
C VAL A 77 -18.70 -3.54 4.58
N GLU A 78 -18.33 -4.41 5.52
CA GLU A 78 -16.92 -4.73 5.78
C GLU A 78 -16.27 -5.44 4.58
N GLU A 79 -16.98 -6.33 3.90
CA GLU A 79 -16.52 -6.96 2.66
C GLU A 79 -16.38 -5.94 1.51
N ALA A 80 -17.34 -5.02 1.39
CA ALA A 80 -17.27 -3.92 0.42
C ALA A 80 -16.09 -2.97 0.69
N GLU A 81 -15.86 -2.58 1.95
CA GLU A 81 -14.72 -1.74 2.35
C GLU A 81 -13.40 -2.47 2.12
N ARG A 82 -13.31 -3.75 2.47
CA ARG A 82 -12.11 -4.57 2.26
C ARG A 82 -11.78 -4.70 0.77
N SER A 83 -12.77 -4.96 -0.08
CA SER A 83 -12.58 -5.05 -1.53
C SER A 83 -12.17 -3.71 -2.15
N LEU A 84 -12.79 -2.60 -1.71
CA LEU A 84 -12.41 -1.26 -2.16
C LEU A 84 -10.98 -0.87 -1.72
N SER A 85 -10.64 -1.14 -0.46
CA SER A 85 -9.29 -0.88 0.09
C SER A 85 -8.22 -1.68 -0.66
N SER A 86 -8.50 -2.95 -0.97
CA SER A 86 -7.58 -3.80 -1.74
C SER A 86 -7.36 -3.24 -3.15
N ASN A 87 -8.44 -2.86 -3.85
CA ASN A 87 -8.35 -2.32 -5.20
C ASN A 87 -7.62 -0.96 -5.26
N MET A 88 -7.94 -0.06 -4.33
CA MET A 88 -7.27 1.24 -4.20
C MET A 88 -5.78 1.09 -3.86
N GLY A 89 -5.44 0.11 -3.00
CA GLY A 89 -4.06 -0.24 -2.68
C GLY A 89 -3.27 -0.72 -3.89
N ASN A 90 -3.88 -1.61 -4.69
CA ASN A 90 -3.26 -2.10 -5.93
C ASN A 90 -3.06 -0.99 -6.96
N TYR A 91 -4.05 -0.11 -7.16
CA TYR A 91 -3.96 0.99 -8.12
C TYR A 91 -2.86 1.98 -7.73
N ARG A 92 -2.84 2.44 -6.47
CA ARG A 92 -1.80 3.34 -5.96
C ARG A 92 -0.42 2.72 -6.01
N SER A 93 -0.29 1.43 -5.65
CA SER A 93 0.99 0.73 -5.72
C SER A 93 1.49 0.57 -7.16
N GLY A 94 0.59 0.35 -8.11
CA GLY A 94 0.91 0.28 -9.54
C GLY A 94 1.38 1.63 -10.08
N GLU A 95 0.60 2.68 -9.83
CA GLU A 95 0.88 4.04 -10.32
C GLU A 95 2.18 4.63 -9.73
N ILE A 96 2.42 4.44 -8.42
CA ILE A 96 3.71 4.82 -7.80
C ILE A 96 4.86 4.04 -8.41
N SER A 97 4.70 2.72 -8.63
CA SER A 97 5.76 1.90 -9.21
C SER A 97 6.05 2.22 -10.68
N GLU A 98 5.05 2.65 -11.45
CA GLU A 98 5.24 3.09 -12.84
C GLU A 98 5.91 4.47 -12.89
N MET A 99 5.48 5.42 -12.07
CA MET A 99 6.09 6.75 -11.97
C MET A 99 7.56 6.67 -11.52
N ASP A 100 7.88 5.82 -10.54
CA ASP A 100 9.26 5.54 -10.12
C ASP A 100 10.08 4.99 -11.29
N LYS A 101 9.51 4.07 -12.09
CA LYS A 101 10.21 3.47 -13.24
C LYS A 101 10.51 4.50 -14.32
N GLU A 102 9.60 5.42 -14.59
CA GLU A 102 9.84 6.49 -15.57
C GLU A 102 10.88 7.50 -15.09
N ALA A 103 10.86 7.88 -13.81
CA ALA A 103 11.88 8.71 -13.21
C ALA A 103 13.28 8.07 -13.32
N GLU A 104 13.37 6.76 -13.06
CA GLU A 104 14.62 6.00 -13.21
C GLU A 104 15.15 5.95 -14.64
N ARG A 105 14.26 5.87 -15.63
CA ARG A 105 14.64 5.94 -17.04
C ARG A 105 15.21 7.31 -17.38
N TRP A 106 14.57 8.38 -16.91
CA TRP A 106 15.03 9.75 -17.14
C TRP A 106 16.40 10.03 -16.53
N GLU A 107 16.66 9.57 -15.32
CA GLU A 107 17.97 9.70 -14.67
C GLU A 107 19.07 8.94 -15.42
N SER A 108 18.73 7.79 -16.02
CA SER A 108 19.64 7.03 -16.89
C SER A 108 19.94 7.78 -18.19
N VAL A 109 18.94 8.45 -18.77
CA VAL A 109 19.12 9.31 -19.96
C VAL A 109 20.05 10.49 -19.63
N LYS A 110 19.86 11.15 -18.49
CA LYS A 110 20.75 12.24 -18.05
C LYS A 110 22.19 11.75 -17.93
N ALA A 111 22.41 10.60 -17.28
CA ALA A 111 23.75 10.01 -17.15
C ALA A 111 24.37 9.71 -18.53
N ALA A 112 23.58 9.18 -19.47
CA ALA A 112 24.02 8.94 -20.84
C ALA A 112 24.48 10.24 -21.53
N THR A 113 23.70 11.32 -21.41
CA THR A 113 24.01 12.61 -22.05
C THR A 113 25.26 13.28 -21.47
N VAL A 114 25.45 13.25 -20.15
CA VAL A 114 26.63 13.82 -19.49
C VAL A 114 27.88 13.07 -19.95
N SER A 115 27.83 11.73 -19.90
CA SER A 115 28.93 10.87 -20.29
C SER A 115 29.29 11.03 -21.76
N SER A 116 28.31 11.11 -22.66
CA SER A 116 28.55 11.24 -24.09
C SER A 116 29.20 12.57 -24.47
N ILE A 117 28.73 13.68 -23.89
CA ILE A 117 29.31 15.01 -24.14
C ILE A 117 30.76 15.06 -23.64
N VAL A 118 31.01 14.62 -22.41
CA VAL A 118 32.35 14.65 -21.82
C VAL A 118 33.30 13.69 -22.55
N GLY A 119 32.85 12.47 -22.84
CA GLY A 119 33.64 11.49 -23.56
C GLY A 119 33.99 11.93 -24.99
N THR A 120 33.04 12.53 -25.72
CA THR A 120 33.33 13.12 -27.03
C THR A 120 34.29 14.29 -26.91
N LEU A 121 34.14 15.16 -25.91
CA LEU A 121 35.06 16.29 -25.69
C LEU A 121 36.48 15.83 -25.36
N ALA A 122 36.63 14.75 -24.58
CA ALA A 122 37.92 14.15 -24.27
C ALA A 122 38.53 13.42 -25.47
N GLY A 123 37.71 12.85 -26.35
CA GLY A 123 38.14 12.16 -27.57
C GLY A 123 38.49 13.09 -28.74
N LEU A 124 37.93 14.31 -28.78
CA LEU A 124 38.19 15.31 -29.82
C LEU A 124 39.67 15.57 -30.16
N PRO A 125 40.56 15.87 -29.19
CA PRO A 125 41.97 16.15 -29.49
C PRO A 125 42.68 14.94 -30.14
N ILE A 126 42.28 13.73 -29.76
CA ILE A 126 42.84 12.48 -30.29
C ILE A 126 42.35 12.28 -31.73
N SER A 127 41.04 12.40 -31.96
CA SER A 127 40.45 12.21 -33.30
C SER A 127 40.94 13.25 -34.31
N LEU A 128 41.20 14.49 -33.90
CA LEU A 128 41.76 15.53 -34.76
C LEU A 128 43.22 15.30 -35.15
N TYR A 129 43.98 14.57 -34.32
CA TYR A 129 45.36 14.22 -34.62
C TYR A 129 45.46 13.04 -35.59
N GLN A 130 44.49 12.12 -35.55
CA GLN A 130 44.51 10.87 -36.31
C GLN A 130 43.80 10.97 -37.67
N GLU A 131 42.71 11.73 -37.76
CA GLU A 131 41.81 11.71 -38.93
C GLU A 131 41.93 12.96 -39.80
N THR A 132 42.33 12.78 -41.06
CA THR A 132 42.45 13.89 -42.05
C THR A 132 41.14 14.14 -42.82
N ASN A 133 40.19 13.20 -42.79
CA ASN A 133 38.94 13.25 -43.56
C ASN A 133 37.73 13.56 -42.66
N SER A 134 36.93 14.58 -43.01
CA SER A 134 35.78 15.03 -42.21
C SER A 134 34.72 13.96 -41.99
N VAL A 135 34.50 13.07 -42.96
CA VAL A 135 33.50 11.98 -42.86
C VAL A 135 33.96 10.90 -41.89
N GLN A 136 35.25 10.54 -41.94
CA GLN A 136 35.84 9.53 -41.06
C GLN A 136 35.92 10.04 -39.62
N LEU A 137 36.27 11.32 -39.45
CA LEU A 137 36.22 12.02 -38.17
C LEU A 137 34.81 12.01 -37.58
N ALA A 138 33.78 12.35 -38.37
CA ALA A 138 32.38 12.34 -37.91
C ALA A 138 31.92 10.94 -37.48
N PHE A 139 32.30 9.90 -38.23
CA PHE A 139 32.00 8.51 -37.88
C PHE A 139 32.68 8.10 -36.57
N HIS A 140 33.97 8.43 -36.40
CA HIS A 140 34.74 8.12 -35.20
C HIS A 140 34.15 8.83 -33.96
N LEU A 141 33.80 10.11 -34.07
CA LEU A 141 33.12 10.85 -33.01
C LEU A 141 31.75 10.25 -32.66
N ALA A 142 30.98 9.82 -33.66
CA ALA A 142 29.68 9.18 -33.42
C ALA A 142 29.82 7.87 -32.65
N VAL A 143 30.83 7.06 -32.98
CA VAL A 143 31.14 5.81 -32.25
C VAL A 143 31.56 6.13 -30.81
N ILE A 144 32.43 7.13 -30.58
CA ILE A 144 32.78 7.59 -29.23
C ILE A 144 31.53 8.04 -28.46
N PHE A 145 30.67 8.85 -29.10
CA PHE A 145 29.46 9.39 -28.49
C PHE A 145 28.53 8.27 -28.01
N VAL A 146 28.22 7.30 -28.89
CA VAL A 146 27.35 6.17 -28.56
C VAL A 146 27.98 5.27 -27.48
N SER A 147 29.29 5.00 -27.59
CA SER A 147 30.02 4.20 -26.59
C SER A 147 29.99 4.86 -25.20
N CYS A 148 30.20 6.17 -25.14
CA CYS A 148 30.18 6.94 -23.90
C CYS A 148 28.77 7.08 -23.33
N ALA A 149 27.74 7.20 -24.19
CA ALA A 149 26.34 7.18 -23.75
C ALA A 149 25.99 5.85 -23.08
N LEU A 150 26.32 4.71 -23.71
CA LEU A 150 26.11 3.37 -23.16
C LEU A 150 26.89 3.17 -21.86
N PHE A 151 28.14 3.64 -21.82
CA PHE A 151 28.95 3.65 -20.60
C PHE A 151 28.28 4.44 -19.47
N GLY A 152 27.71 5.62 -19.74
CA GLY A 152 27.04 6.43 -18.72
C GLY A 152 25.83 5.72 -18.10
N VAL A 153 25.03 5.04 -18.93
CA VAL A 153 23.91 4.22 -18.47
C VAL A 153 24.41 3.07 -17.59
N THR A 154 25.43 2.33 -18.06
CA THR A 154 25.99 1.20 -17.31
C THR A 154 26.64 1.64 -16.00
N PHE A 155 27.38 2.75 -16.00
CA PHE A 155 28.02 3.32 -14.82
C PHE A 155 27.01 3.68 -13.73
N ARG A 156 25.85 4.26 -14.10
CA ARG A 156 24.75 4.51 -13.15
C ARG A 156 24.21 3.21 -12.54
N TYR A 157 24.13 2.14 -13.34
CA TYR A 157 23.65 0.84 -12.88
C TYR A 157 24.70 0.01 -12.12
N THR A 158 25.99 0.29 -12.25
CA THR A 158 27.03 -0.40 -11.48
C THR A 158 27.26 0.24 -10.11
N ILE A 159 27.17 1.58 -10.01
CA ILE A 159 27.48 2.35 -8.78
C ILE A 159 26.24 2.53 -7.87
N ARG A 160 25.35 1.52 -7.83
CA ARG A 160 24.06 1.61 -7.10
C ARG A 160 24.19 1.75 -5.57
N ARG A 161 25.31 1.31 -4.98
CA ARG A 161 25.46 1.22 -3.50
C ARG A 161 26.67 1.97 -2.96
N ASP A 162 27.81 1.86 -3.62
CA ASP A 162 29.07 2.39 -3.12
C ASP A 162 29.62 3.46 -4.06
N LEU A 163 29.11 4.68 -3.92
CA LEU A 163 29.79 5.86 -4.46
C LEU A 163 31.23 5.95 -3.92
N ASP A 164 31.51 5.38 -2.76
CA ASP A 164 32.85 5.42 -2.16
C ASP A 164 33.77 4.28 -2.63
N ASN A 165 33.25 3.30 -3.39
CA ASN A 165 34.09 2.22 -3.91
C ASN A 165 34.83 2.66 -5.19
N ILE A 166 36.04 3.16 -4.97
CA ILE A 166 36.95 3.61 -6.03
C ILE A 166 37.29 2.47 -7.00
N GLN A 167 37.41 1.22 -6.54
CA GLN A 167 37.73 0.07 -7.39
C GLN A 167 36.61 -0.23 -8.40
N LEU A 168 35.35 -0.07 -8.00
CA LEU A 168 34.21 -0.26 -8.91
C LEU A 168 34.18 0.80 -10.01
N LYS A 169 34.47 2.06 -9.64
CA LYS A 169 34.49 3.20 -10.56
C LYS A 169 35.60 3.06 -11.60
N THR A 170 36.84 2.89 -11.12
CA THR A 170 38.01 2.77 -11.99
C THR A 170 37.96 1.48 -12.78
N GLY A 171 37.55 0.37 -12.16
CA GLY A 171 37.39 -0.93 -12.81
C GLY A 171 36.37 -0.92 -13.95
N THR A 172 35.21 -0.27 -13.77
CA THR A 172 34.20 -0.16 -14.84
C THR A 172 34.74 0.66 -16.02
N SER A 173 35.36 1.82 -15.75
CA SER A 173 35.95 2.66 -16.81
C SER A 173 37.10 1.96 -17.54
N ALA A 174 37.96 1.24 -16.80
CA ALA A 174 39.07 0.48 -17.37
C ALA A 174 38.54 -0.64 -18.26
N ALA A 175 37.56 -1.43 -17.81
CA ALA A 175 36.98 -2.52 -18.59
C ALA A 175 36.42 -2.03 -19.94
N PHE A 176 35.66 -0.92 -19.95
CA PHE A 176 35.15 -0.32 -21.18
C PHE A 176 36.28 0.18 -22.10
N GLY A 177 37.31 0.82 -21.53
CA GLY A 177 38.47 1.27 -22.28
C GLY A 177 39.28 0.13 -22.90
N PHE A 178 39.54 -0.93 -22.14
CA PHE A 178 40.23 -2.13 -22.63
C PHE A 178 39.43 -2.83 -23.73
N VAL A 179 38.14 -3.11 -23.51
CA VAL A 179 37.30 -3.80 -24.50
C VAL A 179 37.22 -3.00 -25.80
N LYS A 180 37.02 -1.68 -25.72
CA LYS A 180 36.97 -0.84 -26.92
C LYS A 180 38.33 -0.73 -27.61
N GLY A 181 39.40 -0.51 -26.85
CA GLY A 181 40.75 -0.40 -27.41
C GLY A 181 41.21 -1.69 -28.10
N LEU A 182 40.93 -2.85 -27.49
CA LEU A 182 41.23 -4.16 -28.08
C LEU A 182 40.37 -4.43 -29.33
N ALA A 183 39.09 -4.02 -29.33
CA ALA A 183 38.24 -4.15 -30.52
C ALA A 183 38.72 -3.30 -31.70
N VAL A 184 39.25 -2.10 -31.43
CA VAL A 184 39.86 -1.23 -32.47
C VAL A 184 41.15 -1.87 -33.01
N LEU A 185 41.98 -2.44 -32.13
CA LEU A 185 43.18 -3.17 -32.52
C LEU A 185 42.85 -4.39 -33.40
N GLU A 186 41.81 -5.17 -33.05
CA GLU A 186 41.35 -6.31 -33.84
C GLU A 186 40.83 -5.90 -35.22
N ALA A 187 40.11 -4.78 -35.30
CA ALA A 187 39.53 -4.29 -36.56
C ALA A 187 40.56 -3.65 -37.51
N GLY A 188 41.69 -3.17 -36.99
CA GLY A 188 42.64 -2.32 -37.73
C GLY A 188 43.72 -3.05 -38.53
N SER A 189 43.96 -4.35 -38.35
CA SER A 189 45.13 -5.01 -38.98
C SER A 189 44.98 -6.52 -39.19
N PRO A 190 45.22 -7.06 -40.41
CA PRO A 190 45.35 -8.49 -40.60
C PRO A 190 46.68 -8.98 -39.99
N LEU A 191 46.58 -9.84 -38.98
CA LEU A 191 47.71 -10.47 -38.27
C LEU A 191 48.72 -11.13 -39.23
N GLN A 192 49.79 -10.42 -39.56
CA GLN A 192 51.00 -11.01 -40.14
C GLN A 192 51.97 -11.30 -38.98
N LEU A 193 52.15 -12.59 -38.67
CA LEU A 193 53.03 -13.07 -37.61
C LEU A 193 54.50 -12.92 -38.02
N ASP A 194 55.09 -11.77 -37.70
CA ASP A 194 56.53 -11.58 -37.66
C ASP A 194 56.91 -10.87 -36.35
N THR A 195 57.97 -11.30 -35.67
CA THR A 195 58.25 -10.89 -34.27
C THR A 195 58.52 -9.40 -34.10
N ASP A 196 59.09 -8.75 -35.11
CA ASP A 196 59.32 -7.30 -35.11
C ASP A 196 58.03 -6.50 -35.40
N THR A 197 57.14 -7.09 -36.20
CA THR A 197 55.80 -6.56 -36.49
C THR A 197 54.88 -6.71 -35.27
N LEU A 198 55.05 -7.77 -34.47
CA LEU A 198 54.32 -7.96 -33.20
C LEU A 198 54.68 -6.92 -32.15
N LEU A 199 55.96 -6.53 -32.03
CA LEU A 199 56.37 -5.49 -31.06
C LEU A 199 55.81 -4.12 -31.46
N SER A 200 55.80 -3.83 -32.76
CA SER A 200 55.22 -2.60 -33.32
C SER A 200 53.69 -2.59 -33.20
N HIS A 201 53.01 -3.72 -33.41
CA HIS A 201 51.58 -3.85 -33.16
C HIS A 201 51.21 -3.78 -31.68
N ALA A 202 52.04 -4.31 -30.79
CA ALA A 202 51.81 -4.26 -29.36
C ALA A 202 51.92 -2.82 -28.83
N THR A 203 52.87 -2.04 -29.36
CA THR A 203 53.03 -0.63 -28.99
C THR A 203 51.87 0.22 -29.50
N ASP A 204 51.45 0.05 -30.77
CA ASP A 204 50.31 0.76 -31.34
C ASP A 204 48.99 0.38 -30.62
N GLY A 205 48.78 -0.91 -30.35
CA GLY A 205 47.64 -1.40 -29.58
C GLY A 205 47.59 -0.87 -28.15
N THR A 206 48.75 -0.69 -27.51
CA THR A 206 48.83 -0.08 -26.17
C THR A 206 48.38 1.38 -26.19
N VAL A 207 48.75 2.14 -27.24
CA VAL A 207 48.33 3.54 -27.40
C VAL A 207 46.81 3.61 -27.55
N TYR A 208 46.20 2.84 -28.45
CA TYR A 208 44.73 2.82 -28.62
C TYR A 208 43.98 2.43 -27.35
N VAL A 209 44.48 1.45 -26.59
CA VAL A 209 43.88 1.06 -25.32
C VAL A 209 43.98 2.19 -24.31
N SER A 210 45.16 2.82 -24.19
CA SER A 210 45.38 3.93 -23.25
C SER A 210 44.50 5.15 -23.56
N GLU A 211 44.31 5.47 -24.84
CA GLU A 211 43.43 6.54 -25.31
C GLU A 211 41.97 6.27 -24.94
N ASN A 212 41.47 5.06 -25.21
CA ASN A 212 40.09 4.70 -24.89
C ASN A 212 39.86 4.66 -23.37
N VAL A 213 40.82 4.15 -22.60
CA VAL A 213 40.76 4.21 -21.13
C VAL A 213 40.71 5.66 -20.65
N PHE A 214 41.51 6.56 -21.22
CA PHE A 214 41.48 7.98 -20.88
C PHE A 214 40.10 8.62 -21.15
N ILE A 215 39.51 8.33 -22.31
CA ILE A 215 38.16 8.82 -22.67
C ILE A 215 37.12 8.35 -21.64
N PHE A 216 37.04 7.04 -21.36
CA PHE A 216 36.03 6.53 -20.40
C PHE A 216 36.32 6.95 -18.96
N LEU A 217 37.59 7.10 -18.58
CA LEU A 217 37.96 7.58 -17.25
C LEU A 217 37.52 9.04 -17.05
N SER A 218 37.73 9.90 -18.06
CA SER A 218 37.27 11.29 -18.01
C SER A 218 35.74 11.39 -17.87
N ALA A 219 34.99 10.55 -18.60
CA ALA A 219 33.55 10.45 -18.48
C ALA A 219 33.12 9.94 -17.10
N ALA A 220 33.83 8.96 -16.54
CA ALA A 220 33.58 8.43 -15.20
C ALA A 220 33.77 9.49 -14.10
N VAL A 221 34.82 10.30 -14.19
CA VAL A 221 35.10 11.40 -13.26
C VAL A 221 34.01 12.47 -13.34
N ALA A 222 33.55 12.82 -14.54
CA ALA A 222 32.47 13.77 -14.72
C ALA A 222 31.14 13.24 -14.14
N LEU A 223 30.82 11.98 -14.37
CA LEU A 223 29.63 11.35 -13.77
C LEU A 223 29.73 11.34 -12.24
N ASP A 224 30.89 10.99 -11.68
CA ASP A 224 31.11 11.05 -10.23
C ASP A 224 30.87 12.46 -9.67
N TYR A 225 31.35 13.47 -10.37
CA TYR A 225 31.11 14.86 -10.00
C TYR A 225 29.61 15.22 -10.07
N CYS A 226 28.91 14.80 -11.12
CA CYS A 226 27.46 15.00 -11.24
C CYS A 226 26.66 14.30 -10.15
N PHE A 227 27.08 13.11 -9.71
CA PHE A 227 26.47 12.45 -8.55
C PHE A 227 26.74 13.20 -7.25
N LYS A 228 27.98 13.67 -7.02
CA LYS A 228 28.34 14.49 -5.85
C LYS A 228 27.59 15.81 -5.78
N MET A 229 27.35 16.44 -6.93
CA MET A 229 26.55 17.67 -7.06
C MET A 229 25.04 17.45 -6.96
N ARG A 230 24.58 16.20 -6.79
CA ARG A 230 23.15 15.82 -6.82
C ARG A 230 22.44 16.17 -8.13
N PHE A 231 23.19 16.34 -9.23
CA PHE A 231 22.62 16.54 -10.56
C PHE A 231 22.06 15.23 -11.14
N LEU A 232 22.63 14.11 -10.71
CA LEU A 232 22.17 12.74 -10.99
C LEU A 232 21.85 12.04 -9.66
N SER A 233 20.73 11.32 -9.61
CA SER A 233 20.44 10.46 -8.46
C SER A 233 21.03 9.05 -8.67
N PRO A 234 21.72 8.49 -7.65
CA PRO A 234 22.04 7.07 -7.64
C PRO A 234 20.74 6.25 -7.55
N PHE A 235 20.75 5.03 -8.10
CA PHE A 235 19.55 4.20 -8.21
C PHE A 235 18.95 3.90 -6.82
N PRO A 236 17.66 4.17 -6.59
CA PRO A 236 17.02 3.99 -5.29
C PRO A 236 16.86 2.50 -4.96
N ILE A 237 17.09 2.17 -3.69
CA ILE A 237 16.87 0.84 -3.14
C ILE A 237 15.53 0.88 -2.40
N LYS A 238 14.54 0.12 -2.85
CA LYS A 238 13.36 -0.18 -2.02
C LYS A 238 13.89 -0.93 -0.78
N LYS A 239 13.83 -0.29 0.40
CA LYS A 239 14.09 -0.94 1.68
C LYS A 239 12.94 -1.84 2.07
#